data_AF-A0A4Q9LM20-F1
#
_entry.id   AF-A0A4Q9LM20-F1
#
_cell.length_a   1.000
_cell.length_b   1.000
_cell.length_c   1.000
_cell.angle_alpha   90.00
_cell.angle_beta   90.00
_cell.angle_gamma   90.00
#
_symmetry.space_group_name_H-M   'P 1'
#
loop_
_entity.id
_entity.type
_entity.pdbx_description
1 polymer ?
#
loop_
_entity_poly.entity_id
_entity_poly.type
_entity_poly.pdbx_seq_one_letter_code
_entity_poly.pdbx_strand_id
1 'polypeptide(L)'
;MILYFYWLQIIKSTKNHKENCDAIYLKANQVIEISMVASKELKKFVILQKIADGNNSEVYECMEIMERNCYVLKFSRFVRGTASFYLQNPSEYIVKYYGFGCIYINSQKYWVDILELGIFTLENYIMTISLIRIEILIIIKQILDGLRFCHFKNNVYGNLSLHKFVLTDSYKVKFLGNDLHLLNKDSVKNYDCKKNEQERTDGLDKAPEIRNGSSYTCKTDIWYLGSLIYYIYTKTRYLGYIDSNSLDNETTDFISFFLKEDPSSRPNIDFLFLNNYFDEIFKFLDIFNKIQDFTWEINSFLIISKKDNLITVEKNEFKFFILEIIPDKLSSCDDLIRLFLYYYSKNVDFLRGLSKSYNFSRYIYFFVGFDLDSLYSVTQLDFTAIKILEHIVNIIVSRLYAGEIFMLKDFDLTYIKMFLNYYPA
;
A
#
# COMPACT_ATOMS: atom_id res chain seq x y z
N MET A 1 16.08 -10.14 -14.59
CA MET A 1 15.83 -11.57 -14.97
C MET A 1 16.89 -12.52 -14.40
N ILE A 2 18.19 -12.20 -14.43
CA ILE A 2 19.25 -13.03 -13.80
C ILE A 2 19.26 -12.91 -12.25
N LEU A 3 18.85 -11.75 -11.72
CA LEU A 3 18.57 -11.53 -10.29
C LEU A 3 17.30 -12.23 -9.77
N TYR A 4 16.50 -12.91 -10.60
CA TYR A 4 15.27 -13.58 -10.15
C TYR A 4 15.56 -15.00 -9.61
N PHE A 5 16.55 -15.69 -10.16
CA PHE A 5 16.84 -17.09 -9.84
C PHE A 5 17.78 -17.28 -8.64
N TYR A 6 18.68 -16.32 -8.36
CA TYR A 6 19.64 -16.45 -7.25
C TYR A 6 18.97 -16.28 -5.87
N TRP A 7 17.86 -15.52 -5.79
CA TRP A 7 17.19 -15.20 -4.52
C TRP A 7 16.19 -16.24 -4.05
N LEU A 8 15.54 -16.97 -4.98
CA LEU A 8 14.66 -18.09 -4.66
C LEU A 8 15.42 -19.27 -4.00
N GLN A 9 16.74 -19.40 -4.23
CA GLN A 9 17.57 -20.44 -3.62
C GLN A 9 18.01 -20.10 -2.19
N ILE A 10 18.22 -18.82 -1.87
CA ILE A 10 18.74 -18.39 -0.57
C ILE A 10 17.61 -18.35 0.50
N ILE A 11 16.37 -18.04 0.12
CA ILE A 11 15.24 -17.93 1.07
C ILE A 11 14.60 -19.31 1.37
N LYS A 12 14.76 -20.31 0.50
CA LYS A 12 14.24 -21.67 0.72
C LYS A 12 15.00 -22.46 1.80
N SER A 13 16.13 -21.96 2.32
CA SER A 13 17.00 -22.72 3.22
C SER A 13 16.90 -22.37 4.72
N THR A 14 16.03 -21.44 5.12
CA THR A 14 15.99 -20.96 6.52
C THR A 14 14.58 -20.90 7.11
N LYS A 15 14.00 -22.07 7.45
CA LYS A 15 12.97 -22.15 8.50
C LYS A 15 13.12 -23.43 9.31
N ASN A 16 13.57 -23.29 10.57
CA ASN A 16 13.37 -24.30 11.61
C ASN A 16 11.94 -24.16 12.13
N HIS A 17 11.10 -25.17 11.89
CA HIS A 17 9.73 -25.22 12.36
C HIS A 17 9.67 -25.80 13.78
N LYS A 18 8.93 -25.14 14.68
CA LYS A 18 8.48 -25.74 15.95
C LYS A 18 7.18 -26.50 15.68
N GLU A 19 7.19 -27.80 15.92
CA GLU A 19 6.02 -28.67 15.80
C GLU A 19 5.01 -28.35 16.93
N ASN A 20 3.76 -28.08 16.54
CA ASN A 20 2.63 -27.98 17.44
C ASN A 20 1.72 -29.21 17.21
N CYS A 21 1.28 -29.87 18.28
CA CYS A 21 0.58 -31.17 18.26
C CYS A 21 -0.83 -31.16 17.63
N ASP A 22 -1.27 -30.04 17.06
CA ASP A 22 -2.60 -29.84 16.45
C ASP A 22 -2.53 -29.55 14.93
N ALA A 23 -1.36 -29.76 14.33
CA ALA A 23 -1.08 -29.37 12.96
C ALA A 23 -1.85 -30.20 11.91
N ILE A 24 -2.41 -29.51 10.93
CA ILE A 24 -2.82 -30.09 9.65
C ILE A 24 -1.55 -30.59 8.96
N TYR A 25 -1.46 -31.89 8.71
CA TYR A 25 -0.34 -32.43 7.96
C TYR A 25 -0.75 -32.72 6.52
N LEU A 26 -0.53 -31.74 5.64
CA LEU A 26 -0.67 -31.90 4.19
C LEU A 26 0.71 -32.00 3.55
N LYS A 27 0.93 -33.07 2.78
CA LYS A 27 2.22 -33.31 2.10
C LYS A 27 2.28 -32.55 0.77
N ALA A 28 3.50 -32.17 0.37
CA ALA A 28 3.74 -31.71 -1.00
C ALA A 28 3.27 -32.77 -2.01
N ASN A 29 2.68 -32.31 -3.11
CA ASN A 29 2.01 -33.09 -4.16
C ASN A 29 0.73 -33.82 -3.73
N GLN A 30 0.24 -33.62 -2.49
CA GLN A 30 -1.06 -34.15 -2.09
C GLN A 30 -2.18 -33.41 -2.84
N VAL A 31 -3.10 -34.17 -3.42
CA VAL A 31 -4.34 -33.61 -3.99
C VAL A 31 -5.38 -33.49 -2.89
N ILE A 32 -6.04 -32.33 -2.83
CA ILE A 32 -7.17 -32.08 -1.94
C ILE A 32 -8.36 -31.58 -2.74
N GLU A 33 -9.57 -31.83 -2.22
CA GLU A 33 -10.82 -31.38 -2.81
C GLU A 33 -11.54 -30.46 -1.82
N ILE A 34 -11.85 -29.25 -2.26
CA ILE A 34 -12.52 -28.24 -1.45
C ILE A 34 -13.93 -28.05 -1.99
N SER A 35 -14.92 -28.22 -1.11
CA SER A 35 -16.32 -27.90 -1.40
C SER A 35 -16.53 -26.39 -1.28
N MET A 36 -16.66 -25.70 -2.42
CA MET A 36 -16.85 -24.26 -2.47
C MET A 36 -18.23 -23.86 -1.94
N VAL A 37 -18.30 -22.88 -1.04
CA VAL A 37 -19.58 -22.48 -0.43
C VAL A 37 -20.48 -21.75 -1.42
N ALA A 38 -19.92 -20.85 -2.23
CA ALA A 38 -20.69 -20.00 -3.12
C ALA A 38 -21.22 -20.76 -4.35
N SER A 39 -20.37 -21.51 -5.06
CA SER A 39 -20.77 -22.24 -6.28
C SER A 39 -21.34 -23.63 -6.02
N LYS A 40 -21.14 -24.19 -4.81
CA LYS A 40 -21.43 -25.60 -4.47
C LYS A 40 -20.67 -26.61 -5.33
N GLU A 41 -19.60 -26.19 -5.99
CA GLU A 41 -18.73 -27.04 -6.78
C GLU A 41 -17.54 -27.55 -5.95
N LEU A 42 -16.98 -28.68 -6.38
CA LEU A 42 -15.72 -29.20 -5.86
C LEU A 42 -14.57 -28.64 -6.69
N LYS A 43 -13.62 -27.94 -6.05
CA LYS A 43 -12.37 -27.52 -6.66
C LYS A 43 -11.22 -28.38 -6.16
N LYS A 44 -10.33 -28.79 -7.08
CA LYS A 44 -9.19 -29.66 -6.76
C LYS A 44 -7.90 -28.88 -6.76
N PHE A 45 -7.10 -29.06 -5.71
CA PHE A 45 -5.81 -28.39 -5.56
C PHE A 45 -4.71 -29.41 -5.29
N VAL A 46 -3.52 -29.15 -5.83
CA VAL A 46 -2.28 -29.82 -5.46
C VAL A 46 -1.54 -28.94 -4.45
N ILE A 47 -1.22 -29.49 -3.28
CA ILE A 47 -0.40 -28.81 -2.28
C ILE A 47 1.04 -28.75 -2.79
N LEU A 48 1.60 -27.55 -2.89
CA LEU A 48 3.01 -27.37 -3.29
C LEU A 48 3.90 -27.35 -2.06
N GLN A 49 3.61 -26.45 -1.12
CA GLN A 49 4.38 -26.29 0.11
C GLN A 49 3.58 -25.56 1.19
N LYS A 50 3.96 -25.78 2.45
CA LYS A 50 3.49 -24.97 3.58
C LYS A 50 4.29 -23.68 3.64
N ILE A 51 3.63 -22.53 3.76
CA ILE A 51 4.28 -21.21 3.74
C ILE A 51 4.20 -20.46 5.07
N ALA A 52 3.17 -20.71 5.89
CA ALA A 52 3.05 -20.09 7.21
C ALA A 52 2.21 -20.90 8.20
N ASP A 53 2.51 -20.67 9.49
CA ASP A 53 1.75 -21.10 10.65
C ASP A 53 1.15 -19.88 11.34
N GLY A 54 -0.14 -19.91 11.61
CA GLY A 54 -0.83 -18.97 12.48
C GLY A 54 -1.38 -19.68 13.71
N ASN A 55 -1.73 -18.92 14.76
CA ASN A 55 -2.18 -19.47 16.04
C ASN A 55 -3.36 -20.47 15.94
N ASN A 56 -4.17 -20.38 14.88
CA ASN A 56 -5.32 -21.28 14.64
C ASN A 56 -5.54 -21.55 13.14
N SER A 57 -4.51 -21.34 12.33
CA SER A 57 -4.63 -21.47 10.88
C SER A 57 -3.31 -21.88 10.27
N GLU A 58 -3.37 -22.63 9.19
CA GLU A 58 -2.19 -22.99 8.42
C GLU A 58 -2.34 -22.53 6.99
N VAL A 59 -1.24 -22.11 6.39
CA VAL A 59 -1.24 -21.47 5.08
C VAL A 59 -0.34 -22.26 4.14
N TYR A 60 -0.91 -22.64 3.00
CA TYR A 60 -0.25 -23.44 1.99
C TYR A 60 -0.28 -22.74 0.64
N GLU A 61 0.82 -22.85 -0.09
CA GLU A 61 0.86 -22.57 -1.52
C GLU A 61 0.36 -23.81 -2.28
N CYS A 62 -0.59 -23.59 -3.19
CA CYS A 62 -1.27 -24.66 -3.90
C CYS A 62 -1.48 -24.31 -5.37
N MET A 63 -1.62 -25.31 -6.22
CA MET A 63 -1.99 -25.13 -7.64
C MET A 63 -3.37 -25.74 -7.88
N GLU A 64 -4.28 -24.98 -8.46
CA GLU A 64 -5.58 -25.51 -8.91
C GLU A 64 -5.37 -26.37 -10.17
N ILE A 65 -5.97 -27.56 -10.23
CA ILE A 65 -5.63 -28.57 -11.24
C ILE A 65 -6.12 -28.20 -12.64
N MET A 66 -7.29 -27.60 -12.77
CA MET A 66 -7.90 -27.30 -14.07
C MET A 66 -7.22 -26.13 -14.79
N GLU A 67 -7.04 -25.01 -14.10
CA GLU A 67 -6.49 -23.76 -14.64
C GLU A 67 -4.97 -23.68 -14.52
N ARG A 68 -4.36 -24.54 -13.68
CA ARG A 68 -2.92 -24.51 -13.34
C ARG A 68 -2.46 -23.18 -12.72
N ASN A 69 -3.39 -22.43 -12.16
CA ASN A 69 -3.11 -21.19 -11.43
C ASN A 69 -2.68 -21.51 -9.99
N CYS A 70 -1.73 -20.73 -9.47
CA CYS A 70 -1.26 -20.84 -8.10
C CYS A 70 -2.06 -19.93 -7.15
N TYR A 71 -2.34 -20.45 -5.96
CA TYR A 71 -3.15 -19.82 -4.93
C TYR A 71 -2.55 -20.02 -3.54
N VAL A 72 -3.01 -19.19 -2.61
CA VAL A 72 -2.81 -19.39 -1.18
C VAL A 72 -4.08 -19.99 -0.60
N LEU A 73 -3.94 -21.12 0.07
CA LEU A 73 -5.00 -21.76 0.84
C LEU A 73 -4.73 -21.59 2.33
N LYS A 74 -5.59 -20.83 3.02
CA LYS A 74 -5.54 -20.65 4.47
C LYS A 74 -6.60 -21.52 5.13
N PHE A 75 -6.17 -22.57 5.80
CA PHE A 75 -7.02 -23.51 6.53
C PHE A 75 -7.24 -23.00 7.95
N SER A 76 -8.48 -22.99 8.41
CA SER A 76 -8.87 -22.58 9.76
C SER A 76 -9.95 -23.51 10.32
N ARG A 77 -9.89 -23.85 11.61
CA ARG A 77 -10.93 -24.67 12.28
C ARG A 77 -12.25 -23.91 12.46
N PHE A 78 -12.19 -22.59 12.55
CA PHE A 78 -13.34 -21.72 12.77
C PHE A 78 -13.63 -20.89 11.51
N VAL A 79 -14.92 -20.64 11.22
CA VAL A 79 -15.29 -19.59 10.26
C VAL A 79 -14.84 -18.27 10.87
N ARG A 80 -13.72 -17.73 10.40
CA ARG A 80 -13.25 -16.41 10.85
C ARG A 80 -13.75 -15.34 9.89
N GLY A 81 -14.10 -14.19 10.44
CA GLY A 81 -14.60 -13.02 9.70
C GLY A 81 -13.59 -12.38 8.72
N THR A 82 -12.47 -13.04 8.43
CA THR A 82 -11.51 -12.57 7.42
C THR A 82 -12.13 -12.56 6.02
N ALA A 83 -13.02 -13.50 5.72
CA ALA A 83 -13.76 -13.53 4.46
C ALA A 83 -14.59 -12.26 4.24
N SER A 84 -15.27 -11.73 5.28
CA SER A 84 -16.10 -10.53 5.14
C SER A 84 -15.26 -9.29 4.85
N PHE A 85 -14.05 -9.19 5.43
CA PHE A 85 -13.13 -8.11 5.10
C PHE A 85 -12.83 -8.07 3.59
N TYR A 86 -12.44 -9.21 3.01
CA TYR A 86 -12.11 -9.26 1.58
C TYR A 86 -13.33 -8.98 0.69
N LEU A 87 -14.49 -9.55 1.03
CA LEU A 87 -15.73 -9.38 0.27
C LEU A 87 -16.24 -7.93 0.29
N GLN A 88 -16.04 -7.20 1.40
CA GLN A 88 -16.45 -5.79 1.52
C GLN A 88 -15.41 -4.82 0.92
N ASN A 89 -14.17 -5.30 0.72
CA ASN A 89 -13.05 -4.48 0.29
C ASN A 89 -12.36 -5.02 -0.97
N PRO A 90 -13.08 -5.32 -2.07
CA PRO A 90 -12.43 -5.66 -3.33
C PRO A 90 -11.70 -4.42 -3.85
N SER A 91 -10.38 -4.53 -4.03
CA SER A 91 -9.51 -3.46 -4.50
C SER A 91 -8.16 -4.03 -4.90
N GLU A 92 -7.41 -3.31 -5.72
CA GLU A 92 -6.03 -3.69 -6.07
C GLU A 92 -5.06 -3.57 -4.89
N TYR A 93 -5.41 -2.81 -3.85
CA TYR A 93 -4.60 -2.67 -2.64
C TYR A 93 -4.81 -3.81 -1.64
N ILE A 94 -5.85 -4.64 -1.84
CA ILE A 94 -6.16 -5.79 -0.99
C ILE A 94 -5.86 -7.06 -1.80
N VAL A 95 -5.32 -8.09 -1.14
CA VAL A 95 -5.09 -9.39 -1.79
C VAL A 95 -6.40 -9.90 -2.40
N LYS A 96 -6.35 -10.32 -3.68
CA LYS A 96 -7.55 -10.80 -4.35
C LYS A 96 -8.07 -12.06 -3.68
N TYR A 97 -9.37 -12.06 -3.38
CA TYR A 97 -10.06 -13.17 -2.73
C TYR A 97 -10.91 -13.93 -3.74
N TYR A 98 -10.64 -15.23 -3.86
CA TYR A 98 -11.31 -16.12 -4.80
C TYR A 98 -12.49 -16.88 -4.15
N GLY A 99 -12.74 -16.63 -2.86
CA GLY A 99 -13.82 -17.23 -2.10
C GLY A 99 -13.31 -18.21 -1.04
N PHE A 100 -14.24 -18.98 -0.47
CA PHE A 100 -13.95 -19.97 0.54
C PHE A 100 -14.74 -21.26 0.34
N GLY A 101 -14.21 -22.32 0.93
CA GLY A 101 -14.84 -23.63 0.94
C GLY A 101 -14.62 -24.34 2.28
N CYS A 102 -15.02 -25.61 2.32
CA CYS A 102 -14.67 -26.49 3.42
C CYS A 102 -14.14 -27.84 2.95
N ILE A 103 -13.36 -28.47 3.82
CA ILE A 103 -12.78 -29.80 3.63
C ILE A 103 -12.77 -30.53 4.97
N TYR A 104 -12.87 -31.86 4.93
CA TYR A 104 -12.68 -32.70 6.11
C TYR A 104 -11.31 -33.38 6.04
N ILE A 105 -10.49 -33.17 7.06
CA ILE A 105 -9.17 -33.78 7.22
C ILE A 105 -9.20 -34.52 8.56
N ASN A 106 -8.94 -35.83 8.57
CA ASN A 106 -8.99 -36.67 9.77
C ASN A 106 -10.30 -36.52 10.57
N SER A 107 -11.44 -36.54 9.86
CA SER A 107 -12.79 -36.34 10.42
C SER A 107 -13.04 -34.96 11.05
N GLN A 108 -12.10 -34.03 10.95
CA GLN A 108 -12.25 -32.65 11.40
C GLN A 108 -12.55 -31.73 10.22
N LYS A 109 -13.54 -30.85 10.39
CA LYS A 109 -13.90 -29.84 9.39
C LYS A 109 -12.93 -28.65 9.45
N TYR A 110 -12.44 -28.25 8.29
CA TYR A 110 -11.65 -27.03 8.10
C TYR A 110 -12.34 -26.13 7.08
N TRP A 111 -12.30 -24.83 7.36
CA TRP A 111 -12.66 -23.76 6.43
C TRP A 111 -11.41 -23.29 5.71
N VAL A 112 -11.52 -23.06 4.41
CA VAL A 112 -10.37 -22.72 3.57
C VAL A 112 -10.68 -21.44 2.81
N ASP A 113 -9.92 -20.38 3.11
CA ASP A 113 -9.91 -19.15 2.31
C ASP A 113 -8.94 -19.33 1.12
N ILE A 114 -9.39 -18.95 -0.08
CA ILE A 114 -8.61 -19.01 -1.32
C ILE A 114 -8.21 -17.59 -1.72
N LEU A 115 -6.90 -17.34 -1.73
CA LEU A 115 -6.31 -16.02 -1.91
C LEU A 115 -5.30 -16.01 -3.06
N GLU A 116 -5.07 -14.82 -3.61
CA GLU A 116 -3.95 -14.55 -4.51
C GLU A 116 -2.61 -14.85 -3.83
N LEU A 117 -1.70 -15.47 -4.58
CA LEU A 117 -0.35 -15.76 -4.13
C LEU A 117 0.54 -14.52 -4.32
N GLY A 118 1.08 -14.01 -3.22
CA GLY A 118 2.22 -13.08 -3.25
C GLY A 118 3.55 -13.82 -3.33
N ILE A 119 4.60 -13.16 -3.83
CA ILE A 119 5.95 -13.71 -3.86
C ILE A 119 6.55 -13.76 -2.45
N PHE A 120 6.44 -12.66 -1.70
CA PHE A 120 6.97 -12.54 -0.35
C PHE A 120 5.98 -11.81 0.55
N THR A 121 6.03 -12.07 1.86
CA THR A 121 5.58 -11.05 2.81
C THR A 121 6.53 -9.87 2.76
N LEU A 122 6.03 -8.67 3.00
CA LEU A 122 6.87 -7.48 3.01
C LEU A 122 7.94 -7.57 4.11
N GLU A 123 7.64 -8.23 5.22
CA GLU A 123 8.61 -8.54 6.28
C GLU A 123 9.79 -9.36 5.75
N ASN A 124 9.52 -10.49 5.10
CA ASN A 124 10.60 -11.33 4.54
C ASN A 124 11.43 -10.56 3.51
N TYR A 125 10.77 -9.76 2.66
CA TYR A 125 11.44 -8.95 1.65
C TYR A 125 12.38 -7.92 2.28
N ILE A 126 11.87 -7.11 3.22
CA ILE A 126 12.58 -6.01 3.88
C ILE A 126 13.68 -6.49 4.84
N MET A 127 13.55 -7.68 5.42
CA MET A 127 14.55 -8.26 6.32
C MET A 127 15.68 -8.97 5.56
N THR A 128 15.45 -9.38 4.31
CA THR A 128 16.43 -10.13 3.52
C THR A 128 17.21 -9.24 2.55
N ILE A 129 16.61 -8.14 2.10
CA ILE A 129 17.18 -7.29 1.05
C ILE A 129 17.49 -5.90 1.61
N SER A 130 18.66 -5.37 1.25
CA SER A 130 19.00 -3.96 1.48
C SER A 130 18.34 -3.13 0.38
N LEU A 131 17.48 -2.21 0.80
CA LEU A 131 16.73 -1.33 -0.10
C LEU A 131 17.34 0.06 -0.11
N ILE A 132 17.40 0.69 -1.28
CA ILE A 132 17.76 2.10 -1.39
C ILE A 132 16.56 2.98 -1.02
N ARG A 133 16.81 4.27 -0.72
CA ARG A 133 15.79 5.22 -0.24
C ARG A 133 14.54 5.24 -1.12
N ILE A 134 14.69 5.37 -2.44
CA ILE A 134 13.54 5.43 -3.36
C ILE A 134 12.67 4.17 -3.32
N GLU A 135 13.25 2.98 -3.12
CA GLU A 135 12.49 1.73 -2.99
C GLU A 135 11.68 1.70 -1.70
N ILE A 136 12.24 2.23 -0.60
CA ILE A 136 11.54 2.39 0.67
C ILE A 136 10.38 3.38 0.52
N LEU A 137 10.61 4.53 -0.12
CA LEU A 137 9.58 5.53 -0.38
C LEU A 137 8.42 4.95 -1.21
N ILE A 138 8.73 4.15 -2.23
CA ILE A 138 7.72 3.45 -3.05
C ILE A 138 6.90 2.47 -2.20
N ILE A 139 7.53 1.71 -1.32
CA ILE A 139 6.82 0.79 -0.42
C ILE A 139 5.90 1.56 0.53
N ILE A 140 6.41 2.62 1.17
CA ILE A 140 5.63 3.46 2.10
C ILE A 140 4.45 4.11 1.35
N LYS A 141 4.66 4.62 0.14
CA LYS A 141 3.62 5.22 -0.70
C LYS A 141 2.50 4.22 -1.02
N GLN A 142 2.84 2.99 -1.38
CA GLN A 142 1.84 1.95 -1.64
C GLN A 142 1.06 1.53 -0.38
N ILE A 143 1.73 1.49 0.78
CA ILE A 143 1.05 1.26 2.07
C ILE A 143 0.06 2.40 2.36
N LEU A 144 0.47 3.65 2.13
CA LEU A 144 -0.40 4.82 2.25
C LEU A 144 -1.60 4.74 1.31
N ASP A 145 -1.40 4.33 0.05
CA ASP A 145 -2.49 4.18 -0.92
C ASP A 145 -3.55 3.16 -0.44
N GLY A 146 -3.11 2.00 0.06
CA GLY A 146 -4.02 0.98 0.59
C GLY A 146 -4.71 1.39 1.90
N LEU A 147 -4.01 2.10 2.79
CA LEU A 147 -4.62 2.66 3.99
C LEU A 147 -5.64 3.76 3.66
N ARG A 148 -5.33 4.64 2.68
CA ARG A 148 -6.27 5.67 2.22
C ARG A 148 -7.55 5.04 1.70
N PHE A 149 -7.44 3.98 0.91
CA PHE A 149 -8.59 3.20 0.47
C PHE A 149 -9.43 2.66 1.65
N CYS A 150 -8.79 2.15 2.71
CA CYS A 150 -9.51 1.69 3.90
C CYS A 150 -10.20 2.85 4.63
N HIS A 151 -9.48 3.95 4.87
CA HIS A 151 -10.00 5.12 5.59
C HIS A 151 -11.13 5.82 4.84
N PHE A 152 -11.11 5.85 3.51
CA PHE A 152 -12.20 6.40 2.70
C PHE A 152 -13.53 5.66 2.93
N LYS A 153 -13.48 4.37 3.25
CA LYS A 153 -14.65 3.56 3.62
C LYS A 153 -14.97 3.61 5.13
N ASN A 154 -14.32 4.50 5.88
CA ASN A 154 -14.35 4.53 7.35
C ASN A 154 -13.95 3.19 8.00
N ASN A 155 -13.14 2.38 7.30
CA ASN A 155 -12.64 1.12 7.80
C ASN A 155 -11.26 1.34 8.42
N VAL A 156 -11.17 1.16 9.74
CA VAL A 156 -9.88 1.12 10.45
C VAL A 156 -9.20 -0.22 10.17
N TYR A 157 -7.91 -0.22 9.90
CA TYR A 157 -7.13 -1.45 9.68
C TYR A 157 -6.62 -2.04 11.01
N GLY A 158 -6.24 -1.20 11.97
CA GLY A 158 -6.04 -1.49 13.39
C GLY A 158 -4.84 -2.35 13.78
N ASN A 159 -4.11 -2.91 12.81
CA ASN A 159 -2.91 -3.70 13.08
C ASN A 159 -1.93 -3.69 11.89
N LEU A 160 -1.23 -2.56 11.71
CA LEU A 160 -0.21 -2.45 10.67
C LEU A 160 1.11 -3.08 11.13
N SER A 161 1.55 -4.09 10.40
CA SER A 161 2.81 -4.80 10.62
C SER A 161 3.28 -5.44 9.31
N LEU A 162 4.58 -5.61 9.13
CA LEU A 162 5.13 -6.02 7.82
C LEU A 162 4.64 -7.38 7.32
N HIS A 163 4.30 -8.32 8.22
CA HIS A 163 3.75 -9.63 7.86
C HIS A 163 2.29 -9.56 7.35
N LYS A 164 1.63 -8.41 7.50
CA LYS A 164 0.26 -8.16 7.02
C LYS A 164 0.22 -7.62 5.58
N PHE A 165 1.37 -7.51 4.93
CA PHE A 165 1.48 -7.14 3.53
C PHE A 165 2.17 -8.24 2.74
N VAL A 166 1.73 -8.42 1.50
CA VAL A 166 2.40 -9.26 0.52
C VAL A 166 2.85 -8.43 -0.67
N LEU A 167 3.98 -8.80 -1.24
CA LEU A 167 4.50 -8.26 -2.48
C LEU A 167 4.13 -9.22 -3.62
N THR A 168 3.43 -8.70 -4.62
CA THR A 168 3.10 -9.46 -5.84
C THR A 168 4.28 -9.50 -6.81
N ASP A 169 4.15 -10.29 -7.88
CA ASP A 169 5.10 -10.36 -9.00
C ASP A 169 5.27 -9.05 -9.77
N SER A 170 4.24 -8.21 -9.77
CA SER A 170 4.27 -6.85 -10.30
C SER A 170 4.88 -5.82 -9.34
N TYR A 171 5.48 -6.26 -8.22
CA TYR A 171 5.98 -5.42 -7.13
C TYR A 171 4.92 -4.52 -6.47
N LYS A 172 3.63 -4.89 -6.60
CA LYS A 172 2.54 -4.24 -5.86
C LYS A 172 2.48 -4.75 -4.43
N VAL A 173 2.38 -3.83 -3.46
CA VAL A 173 2.13 -4.13 -2.06
C VAL A 173 0.62 -4.28 -1.84
N LYS A 174 0.19 -5.42 -1.29
CA LYS A 174 -1.22 -5.71 -1.01
C LYS A 174 -1.44 -6.10 0.45
N PHE A 175 -2.55 -5.66 1.01
CA PHE A 175 -2.94 -5.91 2.38
C PHE A 175 -3.58 -7.29 2.50
N LEU A 176 -3.17 -8.04 3.51
CA LEU A 176 -3.84 -9.25 3.95
C LEU A 176 -5.05 -8.91 4.82
N GLY A 177 -5.88 -9.90 5.08
CA GLY A 177 -7.12 -9.74 5.84
C GLY A 177 -6.90 -9.12 7.22
N ASN A 178 -7.81 -8.22 7.57
CA ASN A 178 -7.83 -7.56 8.86
C ASN A 178 -8.56 -8.44 9.90
N ASP A 179 -7.88 -8.73 11.00
CA ASP A 179 -8.39 -9.53 12.12
C ASP A 179 -9.03 -8.64 13.23
N LEU A 180 -9.27 -7.35 12.99
CA LEU A 180 -9.75 -6.37 14.00
C LEU A 180 -10.99 -6.82 14.78
N HIS A 181 -11.90 -7.56 14.15
CA HIS A 181 -13.08 -8.11 14.81
C HIS A 181 -12.74 -9.13 15.92
N LEU A 182 -11.52 -9.67 15.94
CA LEU A 182 -10.97 -10.48 17.04
C LEU A 182 -10.39 -9.62 18.17
N LEU A 183 -9.91 -8.41 17.87
CA LEU A 183 -9.33 -7.52 18.88
C LEU A 183 -10.42 -6.90 19.77
N ASN A 184 -11.59 -6.57 19.22
CA ASN A 184 -12.67 -5.93 19.99
C ASN A 184 -13.36 -6.83 21.03
N LYS A 185 -13.16 -8.16 21.00
CA LYS A 185 -13.80 -9.09 21.97
C LYS A 185 -12.94 -9.46 23.16
N ASP A 186 -11.61 -9.49 23.02
CA ASP A 186 -10.72 -10.04 24.06
C ASP A 186 -9.57 -9.11 24.49
N SER A 187 -9.38 -7.93 23.88
CA SER A 187 -8.19 -7.10 24.12
C SER A 187 -8.39 -5.82 24.94
N VAL A 188 -9.60 -5.54 25.44
CA VAL A 188 -9.78 -4.57 26.54
C VAL A 188 -9.42 -5.25 27.87
N LYS A 189 -8.17 -5.71 27.99
CA LYS A 189 -7.58 -5.87 29.30
C LYS A 189 -7.19 -4.46 29.72
N ASN A 190 -7.89 -3.91 30.71
CA ASN A 190 -7.40 -2.75 31.46
C ASN A 190 -5.94 -3.06 31.82
N TYR A 191 -4.99 -2.35 31.22
CA TYR A 191 -3.59 -2.43 31.62
C TYR A 191 -3.52 -1.77 33.00
N ASP A 192 -3.75 -2.57 34.02
CA ASP A 192 -3.68 -2.16 35.42
C ASP A 192 -2.25 -1.68 35.69
N CYS A 193 -2.09 -0.46 36.17
CA CYS A 193 -0.82 0.29 36.26
C CYS A 193 0.19 -0.28 37.29
N LYS A 194 0.06 -1.55 37.69
CA LYS A 194 0.84 -2.21 38.75
C LYS A 194 1.54 -3.48 38.26
N LYS A 195 2.34 -3.36 37.20
CA LYS A 195 3.11 -4.47 36.63
C LYS A 195 4.60 -4.13 36.46
N ASN A 196 5.44 -5.15 36.57
CA ASN A 196 6.90 -5.08 36.72
C ASN A 196 7.57 -4.42 35.49
N GLU A 197 8.81 -3.92 35.63
CA GLU A 197 9.52 -3.15 34.59
C GLU A 197 9.66 -3.86 33.23
N GLN A 198 9.69 -5.21 33.19
CA GLN A 198 9.68 -5.97 31.94
C GLN A 198 8.31 -6.04 31.24
N GLU A 199 7.21 -5.81 31.96
CA GLU A 199 5.86 -5.69 31.38
C GLU A 199 5.55 -4.24 30.94
N ARG A 200 6.41 -3.26 31.29
CA ARG A 200 6.27 -1.84 30.88
C ARG A 200 6.64 -1.58 29.42
N THR A 201 7.43 -2.45 28.79
CA THR A 201 7.77 -2.36 27.35
C THR A 201 6.73 -3.02 26.45
N ASP A 202 5.90 -3.91 27.01
CA ASP A 202 4.85 -4.61 26.29
C ASP A 202 3.65 -3.70 26.01
N GLY A 203 3.58 -3.21 24.77
CA GLY A 203 2.50 -2.37 24.28
C GLY A 203 2.89 -0.93 23.99
N LEU A 204 4.17 -0.54 24.14
CA LEU A 204 4.65 0.78 23.74
C LEU A 204 4.57 1.04 22.23
N ASP A 205 4.46 -0.01 21.43
CA ASP A 205 4.15 0.04 19.99
C ASP A 205 2.67 0.28 19.71
N LYS A 206 1.79 0.08 20.69
CA LYS A 206 0.37 0.40 20.57
C LYS A 206 0.14 1.88 20.70
N ALA A 207 -0.83 2.37 19.94
CA ALA A 207 -1.22 3.77 20.04
C ALA A 207 -1.68 4.09 21.48
N PRO A 208 -1.32 5.27 22.02
CA PRO A 208 -1.68 5.75 23.35
C PRO A 208 -3.14 5.53 23.72
N GLU A 209 -4.06 5.88 22.82
CA GLU A 209 -5.48 5.73 23.04
C GLU A 209 -5.90 4.25 23.22
N ILE A 210 -5.25 3.33 22.52
CA ILE A 210 -5.49 1.88 22.66
C ILE A 210 -4.91 1.34 23.96
N ARG A 211 -3.73 1.80 24.37
CA ARG A 211 -3.16 1.48 25.69
C ARG A 211 -4.12 1.89 26.82
N ASN A 212 -4.83 3.00 26.62
CA ASN A 212 -5.81 3.55 27.55
C ASN A 212 -7.22 2.94 27.40
N GLY A 213 -7.40 1.89 26.58
CA GLY A 213 -8.68 1.20 26.41
C GLY A 213 -9.71 1.91 25.53
N SER A 214 -9.30 2.95 24.78
CA SER A 214 -10.17 3.60 23.80
C SER A 214 -10.36 2.73 22.54
N SER A 215 -11.39 3.04 21.76
CA SER A 215 -11.67 2.34 20.51
C SER A 215 -10.68 2.70 19.39
N TYR A 216 -10.45 1.75 18.49
CA TYR A 216 -9.67 1.96 17.27
C TYR A 216 -10.32 3.00 16.36
N THR A 217 -9.52 3.95 15.87
CA THR A 217 -9.94 4.97 14.90
C THR A 217 -8.94 5.04 13.74
N CYS A 218 -9.25 5.76 12.67
CA CYS A 218 -8.28 5.99 11.58
C CYS A 218 -6.98 6.63 12.09
N LYS A 219 -7.02 7.42 13.19
CA LYS A 219 -5.83 8.00 13.82
C LYS A 219 -4.94 6.96 14.51
N THR A 220 -5.51 5.83 14.90
CA THR A 220 -4.77 4.68 15.42
C THR A 220 -3.92 4.05 14.33
N ASP A 221 -4.43 3.94 13.10
CA ASP A 221 -3.63 3.49 11.95
C ASP A 221 -2.48 4.44 11.64
N ILE A 222 -2.68 5.76 11.78
CA ILE A 222 -1.61 6.74 11.57
C ILE A 222 -0.45 6.51 12.55
N TRP A 223 -0.74 6.24 13.83
CA TRP A 223 0.32 5.88 14.79
C TRP A 223 1.07 4.60 14.38
N TYR A 224 0.33 3.55 14.02
CA TYR A 224 0.93 2.30 13.61
C TYR A 224 1.73 2.44 12.31
N LEU A 225 1.33 3.33 11.40
CA LEU A 225 2.10 3.68 10.22
C LEU A 225 3.45 4.30 10.60
N GLY A 226 3.49 5.24 11.55
CA GLY A 226 4.76 5.80 12.02
C GLY A 226 5.68 4.76 12.65
N SER A 227 5.11 3.87 13.47
CA SER A 227 5.84 2.75 14.07
C SER A 227 6.35 1.76 13.01
N LEU A 228 5.55 1.52 11.96
CA LEU A 228 5.92 0.68 10.83
C LEU A 228 7.06 1.27 10.01
N ILE A 229 7.01 2.57 9.69
CA ILE A 229 8.08 3.27 8.97
C ILE A 229 9.37 3.21 9.78
N TYR A 230 9.31 3.49 11.09
CA TYR A 230 10.46 3.31 11.98
C TYR A 230 11.03 1.89 11.90
N TYR A 231 10.17 0.86 11.91
CA TYR A 231 10.61 -0.53 11.77
C TYR A 231 11.23 -0.84 10.40
N ILE A 232 10.69 -0.29 9.31
CA ILE A 232 11.23 -0.49 7.95
C ILE A 232 12.70 -0.05 7.86
N TYR A 233 13.02 1.11 8.44
CA TYR A 233 14.36 1.68 8.41
C TYR A 233 15.30 1.02 9.43
N THR A 234 14.86 0.88 10.69
CA THR A 234 15.74 0.45 11.78
C THR A 234 15.81 -1.05 11.96
N LYS A 235 14.82 -1.79 11.45
CA LYS A 235 14.55 -3.21 11.76
C LYS A 235 14.32 -3.47 13.26
N THR A 236 14.01 -2.43 14.03
CA THR A 236 13.75 -2.50 15.47
C THR A 236 12.34 -2.02 15.81
N ARG A 237 11.67 -2.68 16.75
CA ARG A 237 10.32 -2.29 17.19
C ARG A 237 10.38 -0.89 17.78
N TYR A 238 9.40 -0.06 17.45
CA TYR A 238 9.24 1.25 18.07
C TYR A 238 8.86 1.09 19.56
N LEU A 239 9.60 1.75 20.45
CA LEU A 239 9.44 1.66 21.91
C LEU A 239 8.95 2.97 22.54
N GLY A 240 8.19 3.77 21.80
CA GLY A 240 7.60 5.02 22.32
C GLY A 240 8.50 6.26 22.19
N TYR A 241 9.66 6.15 21.56
CA TYR A 241 10.52 7.29 21.22
C TYR A 241 11.31 7.03 19.94
N ILE A 242 11.67 8.10 19.22
CA ILE A 242 12.50 8.04 18.02
C ILE A 242 13.96 8.18 18.45
N ASP A 243 14.80 7.19 18.16
CA ASP A 243 16.25 7.33 18.30
C ASP A 243 16.80 8.20 17.16
N SER A 244 17.27 9.41 17.49
CA SER A 244 17.76 10.38 16.51
C SER A 244 18.98 9.90 15.72
N ASN A 245 19.69 8.88 16.19
CA ASN A 245 20.83 8.31 15.46
C ASN A 245 20.42 7.21 14.47
N SER A 246 19.16 6.78 14.50
CA SER A 246 18.68 5.63 13.73
C SER A 246 18.05 5.99 12.39
N LEU A 247 17.70 7.26 12.19
CA LEU A 247 17.00 7.77 11.01
C LEU A 247 17.64 9.07 10.51
N ASP A 248 17.51 9.36 9.22
CA ASP A 248 17.82 10.70 8.70
C ASP A 248 16.79 11.75 9.20
N ASN A 249 17.17 13.02 9.14
CA ASN A 249 16.34 14.13 9.62
C ASN A 249 14.98 14.19 8.92
N GLU A 250 14.96 13.96 7.60
CA GLU A 250 13.74 14.01 6.79
C GLU A 250 12.73 12.94 7.23
N THR A 251 13.21 11.72 7.45
CA THR A 251 12.39 10.60 7.94
C THR A 251 11.95 10.83 9.38
N THR A 252 12.84 11.34 10.23
CA THR A 252 12.53 11.70 11.62
C THR A 252 11.41 12.73 11.68
N ASP A 253 11.54 13.81 10.91
CA ASP A 253 10.54 14.87 10.83
C ASP A 253 9.21 14.33 10.32
N PHE A 254 9.22 13.53 9.25
CA PHE A 254 8.02 12.92 8.68
C PHE A 254 7.28 12.04 9.69
N ILE A 255 7.96 11.12 10.38
CA ILE A 255 7.29 10.21 11.33
C ILE A 255 6.87 10.89 12.63
N SER A 256 7.49 12.03 12.98
CA SER A 256 7.16 12.79 14.19
C SER A 256 5.71 13.30 14.21
N PHE A 257 5.09 13.48 13.05
CA PHE A 257 3.67 13.86 12.92
C PHE A 257 2.73 12.69 13.27
N PHE A 258 3.19 11.46 13.13
CA PHE A 258 2.36 10.25 13.33
C PHE A 258 2.38 9.80 14.79
N LEU A 259 3.54 9.95 15.43
CA LEU A 259 3.83 9.44 16.76
C LEU A 259 3.49 10.48 17.86
N LYS A 260 2.41 11.25 17.66
CA LYS A 260 1.87 12.18 18.66
C LYS A 260 1.00 11.43 19.67
N GLU A 261 1.19 11.73 20.95
CA GLU A 261 0.42 11.11 22.03
C GLU A 261 -1.10 11.38 21.87
N ASP A 262 -1.48 12.63 21.62
CA ASP A 262 -2.86 13.00 21.30
C ASP A 262 -3.24 12.58 19.86
N PRO A 263 -4.27 11.72 19.65
CA PRO A 263 -4.73 11.32 18.33
C PRO A 263 -5.24 12.48 17.46
N SER A 264 -5.78 13.54 18.06
CA SER A 264 -6.30 14.71 17.32
C SER A 264 -5.19 15.53 16.68
N SER A 265 -4.02 15.51 17.30
CA SER A 265 -2.77 16.10 16.83
C SER A 265 -2.07 15.28 15.74
N ARG A 266 -2.61 14.14 15.31
CA ARG A 266 -2.09 13.36 14.16
C ARG A 266 -2.81 13.80 12.88
N PRO A 267 -2.13 13.86 11.73
CA PRO A 267 -2.77 14.21 10.45
C PRO A 267 -3.78 13.14 9.99
N ASN A 268 -4.72 13.50 9.12
CA ASN A 268 -5.45 12.51 8.31
C ASN A 268 -4.54 11.99 7.20
N ILE A 269 -4.80 10.76 6.74
CA ILE A 269 -3.94 10.11 5.75
C ILE A 269 -3.80 10.90 4.45
N ASP A 270 -4.85 11.59 4.00
CA ASP A 270 -4.80 12.36 2.76
C ASP A 270 -3.81 13.53 2.83
N PHE A 271 -3.58 14.08 4.03
CA PHE A 271 -2.62 15.15 4.23
C PHE A 271 -1.16 14.67 4.11
N LEU A 272 -0.92 13.36 4.22
CA LEU A 272 0.43 12.80 4.14
C LEU A 272 1.00 12.82 2.73
N PHE A 273 0.12 12.74 1.73
CA PHE A 273 0.49 12.81 0.32
C PHE A 273 1.03 14.18 -0.09
N LEU A 274 0.73 15.24 0.67
CA LEU A 274 1.19 16.60 0.37
C LEU A 274 2.58 16.91 0.94
N ASN A 275 3.19 15.97 1.68
CA ASN A 275 4.47 16.20 2.33
C ASN A 275 5.64 15.97 1.36
N ASN A 276 6.71 16.76 1.51
CA ASN A 276 7.90 16.66 0.67
C ASN A 276 8.71 15.35 0.83
N TYR A 277 8.40 14.53 1.83
CA TYR A 277 9.02 13.21 2.03
C TYR A 277 8.98 12.30 0.79
N PHE A 278 7.99 12.49 -0.10
CA PHE A 278 7.85 11.72 -1.34
C PHE A 278 8.43 12.42 -2.58
N ASP A 279 9.08 13.58 -2.45
CA ASP A 279 9.56 14.39 -3.58
C ASP A 279 10.49 13.62 -4.53
N GLU A 280 11.24 12.64 -4.01
CA GLU A 280 12.12 11.81 -4.82
C GLU A 280 11.36 10.98 -5.87
N ILE A 281 10.14 10.53 -5.56
CA ILE A 281 9.27 9.77 -6.48
C ILE A 281 8.89 10.61 -7.70
N PHE A 282 8.75 11.93 -7.54
CA PHE A 282 8.23 12.82 -8.57
C PHE A 282 9.33 13.54 -9.38
N LYS A 283 10.61 13.26 -9.14
CA LYS A 283 11.75 13.91 -9.81
C LYS A 283 11.72 13.84 -11.34
N PHE A 284 11.03 12.88 -11.92
CA PHE A 284 10.83 12.82 -13.37
C PHE A 284 10.09 14.06 -13.91
N LEU A 285 9.30 14.77 -13.09
CA LEU A 285 8.61 16.00 -13.48
C LEU A 285 9.52 17.24 -13.57
N ASP A 286 10.73 17.20 -12.98
CA ASP A 286 11.69 18.32 -13.01
C ASP A 286 12.12 18.73 -14.43
N ILE A 287 11.84 17.88 -15.42
CA ILE A 287 12.13 18.14 -16.82
C ILE A 287 11.14 19.14 -17.46
N PHE A 288 9.94 19.34 -16.90
CA PHE A 288 8.89 20.20 -17.49
C PHE A 288 9.40 21.58 -17.88
N ASN A 289 10.08 22.27 -16.96
CA ASN A 289 10.63 23.60 -17.17
C ASN A 289 11.85 23.65 -18.10
N LYS A 290 12.43 22.49 -18.45
CA LYS A 290 13.62 22.38 -19.32
C LYS A 290 13.27 22.08 -20.77
N ILE A 291 12.01 21.70 -21.05
CA ILE A 291 11.56 21.28 -22.38
C ILE A 291 10.88 22.46 -23.09
N GLN A 292 11.30 22.73 -24.33
CA GLN A 292 10.64 23.70 -25.21
C GLN A 292 9.30 23.18 -25.74
N ASP A 293 8.47 24.07 -26.26
CA ASP A 293 7.18 23.68 -26.82
C ASP A 293 7.34 22.77 -28.05
N PHE A 294 6.47 21.78 -28.15
CA PHE A 294 6.51 20.79 -29.22
C PHE A 294 5.13 20.22 -29.50
N THR A 295 4.99 19.57 -30.65
CA THR A 295 3.85 18.71 -30.97
C THR A 295 4.36 17.55 -31.80
N TRP A 296 4.07 16.33 -31.35
CA TRP A 296 4.45 15.12 -32.05
C TRP A 296 3.23 14.23 -32.25
N GLU A 297 3.11 13.74 -33.47
CA GLU A 297 2.27 12.62 -33.80
C GLU A 297 3.13 11.33 -33.79
N ILE A 298 2.64 10.32 -33.08
CA ILE A 298 3.32 9.05 -32.86
C ILE A 298 2.38 7.95 -33.35
N ASN A 299 2.82 7.23 -34.39
CA ASN A 299 2.10 6.08 -34.96
C ASN A 299 0.62 6.34 -35.30
N SER A 300 0.23 7.57 -35.66
CA SER A 300 -1.12 8.00 -36.05
C SER A 300 -2.25 7.87 -35.01
N PHE A 301 -1.99 7.32 -33.82
CA PHE A 301 -3.00 7.16 -32.76
C PHE A 301 -2.67 7.90 -31.46
N LEU A 302 -1.47 8.47 -31.35
CA LEU A 302 -0.98 9.16 -30.17
C LEU A 302 -0.41 10.52 -30.56
N ILE A 303 -0.99 11.60 -30.02
CA ILE A 303 -0.47 12.95 -30.14
C ILE A 303 0.02 13.37 -28.75
N ILE A 304 1.26 13.84 -28.68
CA ILE A 304 1.80 14.46 -27.46
C ILE A 304 2.26 15.87 -27.83
N SER A 305 1.72 16.87 -27.13
CA SER A 305 2.12 18.25 -27.32
C SER A 305 2.43 18.92 -25.99
N LYS A 306 3.44 19.77 -25.97
CA LYS A 306 3.69 20.71 -24.88
C LYS A 306 3.51 22.13 -25.38
N LYS A 307 2.74 22.92 -24.63
CA LYS A 307 2.62 24.36 -24.80
C LYS A 307 2.75 25.04 -23.44
N ASP A 308 3.71 25.94 -23.30
CA ASP A 308 4.03 26.61 -22.03
C ASP A 308 4.22 25.61 -20.88
N ASN A 309 3.26 25.56 -19.94
CA ASN A 309 3.25 24.74 -18.74
C ASN A 309 2.28 23.53 -18.83
N LEU A 310 1.71 23.27 -20.01
CA LEU A 310 0.72 22.23 -20.24
C LEU A 310 1.27 21.18 -21.23
N ILE A 311 1.25 19.92 -20.81
CA ILE A 311 1.38 18.76 -21.69
C ILE A 311 0.00 18.17 -21.94
N THR A 312 -0.30 17.93 -23.21
CA THR A 312 -1.50 17.23 -23.66
C THR A 312 -1.09 15.91 -24.29
N VAL A 313 -1.75 14.83 -23.88
CA VAL A 313 -1.61 13.48 -24.43
C VAL A 313 -2.97 13.07 -24.99
N GLU A 314 -3.07 12.98 -26.31
CA GLU A 314 -4.28 12.52 -27.00
C GLU A 314 -4.04 11.10 -27.52
N LYS A 315 -4.85 10.14 -27.05
CA LYS A 315 -4.76 8.74 -27.47
C LYS A 315 -6.16 8.23 -27.78
N ASN A 316 -6.43 7.90 -29.04
CA ASN A 316 -7.78 7.55 -29.51
C ASN A 316 -8.80 8.66 -29.13
N GLU A 317 -9.82 8.33 -28.33
CA GLU A 317 -10.83 9.28 -27.82
C GLU A 317 -10.44 9.96 -26.49
N PHE A 318 -9.29 9.60 -25.90
CA PHE A 318 -8.86 10.17 -24.63
C PHE A 318 -7.98 11.39 -24.85
N LYS A 319 -8.25 12.45 -24.09
CA LYS A 319 -7.38 13.59 -23.92
C LYS A 319 -7.00 13.69 -22.45
N PHE A 320 -5.71 13.65 -22.17
CA PHE A 320 -5.14 13.70 -20.84
C PHE A 320 -4.18 14.87 -20.71
N PHE A 321 -4.25 15.57 -19.59
CA PHE A 321 -3.52 16.80 -19.33
C PHE A 321 -2.54 16.60 -18.18
N ILE A 322 -1.36 17.20 -18.31
CA ILE A 322 -0.40 17.37 -17.22
C ILE A 322 -0.05 18.86 -17.19
N LEU A 323 -0.40 19.54 -16.11
CA LEU A 323 -0.28 20.98 -15.96
C LEU A 323 0.63 21.31 -14.78
N GLU A 324 1.63 22.17 -14.98
CA GLU A 324 2.40 22.77 -13.89
C GLU A 324 1.88 24.18 -13.59
N ILE A 325 1.46 24.45 -12.35
CA ILE A 325 0.98 25.77 -11.96
C ILE A 325 2.12 26.57 -11.34
N ILE A 326 2.51 27.67 -12.01
CA ILE A 326 3.57 28.54 -11.52
C ILE A 326 3.04 29.35 -10.32
N PRO A 327 3.71 29.30 -9.14
CA PRO A 327 3.24 29.94 -7.91
C PRO A 327 2.93 31.42 -8.04
N ASP A 328 3.65 32.19 -8.87
CA ASP A 328 3.41 33.62 -9.04
C ASP A 328 2.04 33.97 -9.68
N LYS A 329 1.28 32.96 -10.14
CA LYS A 329 -0.09 33.06 -10.63
C LYS A 329 -1.15 32.48 -9.66
N LEU A 330 -0.76 32.17 -8.42
CA LEU A 330 -1.56 31.48 -7.39
C LEU A 330 -2.93 32.12 -7.08
N SER A 331 -3.04 33.45 -7.13
CA SER A 331 -4.28 34.18 -6.83
C SER A 331 -5.43 33.91 -7.82
N SER A 332 -5.16 33.17 -8.91
CA SER A 332 -6.13 32.86 -9.96
C SER A 332 -6.46 31.37 -10.10
N CYS A 333 -5.86 30.49 -9.28
CA CYS A 333 -6.10 29.05 -9.38
C CYS A 333 -7.10 28.57 -8.31
N ASP A 334 -8.38 28.52 -8.69
CA ASP A 334 -9.46 28.07 -7.83
C ASP A 334 -9.23 26.64 -7.30
N ASP A 335 -8.66 25.73 -8.09
CA ASP A 335 -8.49 24.33 -7.70
C ASP A 335 -7.39 24.13 -6.65
N LEU A 336 -6.25 24.83 -6.76
CA LEU A 336 -5.24 24.84 -5.69
C LEU A 336 -5.83 25.39 -4.39
N ILE A 337 -6.57 26.50 -4.48
CA ILE A 337 -7.22 27.11 -3.31
C ILE A 337 -8.23 26.13 -2.71
N ARG A 338 -9.06 25.48 -3.52
CA ARG A 338 -10.03 24.46 -3.08
C ARG A 338 -9.33 23.28 -2.42
N LEU A 339 -8.26 22.76 -3.02
CA LEU A 339 -7.45 21.67 -2.48
C LEU A 339 -6.91 22.04 -1.10
N PHE A 340 -6.29 23.22 -0.98
CA PHE A 340 -5.78 23.73 0.29
C PHE A 340 -6.90 23.91 1.33
N LEU A 341 -8.03 24.52 0.96
CA LEU A 341 -9.17 24.74 1.87
C LEU A 341 -9.81 23.43 2.32
N TYR A 342 -9.98 22.47 1.41
CA TYR A 342 -10.49 21.13 1.71
C TYR A 342 -9.60 20.44 2.75
N TYR A 343 -8.29 20.41 2.51
CA TYR A 343 -7.35 19.78 3.43
C TYR A 343 -7.19 20.54 4.74
N TYR A 344 -7.26 21.87 4.69
CA TYR A 344 -7.27 22.71 5.87
C TYR A 344 -8.44 22.37 6.77
N SER A 345 -9.65 22.33 6.21
CA SER A 345 -10.88 22.06 6.95
C SER A 345 -10.90 20.67 7.62
N LYS A 346 -10.29 19.66 6.99
CA LYS A 346 -10.22 18.29 7.52
C LYS A 346 -9.13 18.10 8.58
N ASN A 347 -8.15 18.99 8.65
CA ASN A 347 -6.97 18.85 9.52
C ASN A 347 -6.79 20.04 10.46
N VAL A 348 -7.84 20.82 10.74
CA VAL A 348 -7.75 22.07 11.53
C VAL A 348 -6.99 21.88 12.84
N ASP A 349 -7.27 20.82 13.60
CA ASP A 349 -6.60 20.61 14.90
C ASP A 349 -5.12 20.24 14.75
N PHE A 350 -4.78 19.41 13.76
CA PHE A 350 -3.40 19.15 13.37
C PHE A 350 -2.68 20.44 12.92
N LEU A 351 -3.35 21.26 12.12
CA LEU A 351 -2.80 22.51 11.58
C LEU A 351 -2.69 23.63 12.63
N ARG A 352 -3.54 23.63 13.66
CA ARG A 352 -3.42 24.54 14.81
C ARG A 352 -2.18 24.21 15.64
N GLY A 353 -1.84 22.93 15.73
CA GLY A 353 -0.64 22.43 16.41
C GLY A 353 0.60 22.36 15.52
N LEU A 354 0.52 22.83 14.27
CA LEU A 354 1.62 22.73 13.32
C LEU A 354 2.83 23.49 13.87
N SER A 355 3.88 22.75 14.22
CA SER A 355 5.21 23.33 14.29
C SER A 355 5.57 23.89 12.92
N LYS A 356 6.48 24.87 12.87
CA LYS A 356 7.06 25.46 11.63
C LYS A 356 7.76 24.45 10.70
N SER A 357 7.56 23.14 10.87
CA SER A 357 8.33 22.04 10.28
C SER A 357 7.58 21.18 9.26
N TYR A 358 6.26 21.35 9.05
CA TYR A 358 5.61 20.62 7.95
C TYR A 358 5.99 21.27 6.62
N ASN A 359 6.72 20.53 5.80
CA ASN A 359 7.15 20.97 4.48
C ASN A 359 6.25 20.35 3.41
N PHE A 360 5.58 21.21 2.65
CA PHE A 360 4.81 20.78 1.50
C PHE A 360 5.74 20.32 0.37
N SER A 361 5.33 19.28 -0.34
CA SER A 361 5.98 18.82 -1.56
C SER A 361 6.02 19.94 -2.58
N ARG A 362 7.14 20.09 -3.28
CA ARG A 362 7.23 21.04 -4.40
C ARG A 362 6.37 20.62 -5.60
N TYR A 363 5.91 19.38 -5.63
CA TYR A 363 5.11 18.84 -6.75
C TYR A 363 3.60 18.99 -6.55
N ILE A 364 3.14 19.61 -5.46
CA ILE A 364 1.71 19.95 -5.29
C ILE A 364 1.18 20.90 -6.38
N TYR A 365 2.10 21.54 -7.11
CA TYR A 365 1.78 22.44 -8.22
C TYR A 365 1.62 21.71 -9.55
N PHE A 366 1.87 20.40 -9.61
CA PHE A 366 1.64 19.59 -10.79
C PHE A 366 0.28 18.92 -10.69
N PHE A 367 -0.49 19.05 -11.75
CA PHE A 367 -1.86 18.59 -11.84
C PHE A 367 -2.06 17.70 -13.05
N VAL A 368 -2.96 16.72 -12.92
CA VAL A 368 -3.37 15.87 -14.03
C VAL A 368 -4.88 15.74 -14.11
N GLY A 369 -5.40 15.50 -15.30
CA GLY A 369 -6.84 15.29 -15.50
C GLY A 369 -7.20 14.94 -16.94
N PHE A 370 -8.47 14.55 -17.14
CA PHE A 370 -9.06 14.37 -18.48
C PHE A 370 -9.90 15.58 -18.90
N ASP A 371 -10.11 16.51 -17.97
CA ASP A 371 -10.76 17.80 -18.16
C ASP A 371 -9.93 18.84 -17.41
N LEU A 372 -9.75 20.03 -17.99
CA LEU A 372 -9.06 21.13 -17.33
C LEU A 372 -9.89 21.72 -16.18
N ASP A 373 -11.21 21.47 -16.16
CA ASP A 373 -12.09 21.87 -15.07
C ASP A 373 -12.11 20.85 -13.91
N SER A 374 -11.38 19.74 -14.02
CA SER A 374 -11.33 18.66 -13.02
C SER A 374 -9.94 18.05 -12.92
N LEU A 375 -9.05 18.80 -12.27
CA LEU A 375 -7.64 18.48 -12.10
C LEU A 375 -7.32 17.93 -10.70
N TYR A 376 -6.32 17.07 -10.63
CA TYR A 376 -5.87 16.40 -9.42
C TYR A 376 -4.37 16.60 -9.22
N SER A 377 -3.92 16.86 -7.99
CA SER A 377 -2.48 16.97 -7.70
C SER A 377 -1.80 15.63 -7.97
N VAL A 378 -0.66 15.65 -8.64
CA VAL A 378 0.15 14.44 -8.89
C VAL A 378 0.55 13.75 -7.59
N THR A 379 0.67 14.50 -6.49
CA THR A 379 1.06 13.95 -5.19
C THR A 379 -0.01 13.03 -4.60
N GLN A 380 -1.27 13.21 -5.01
CA GLN A 380 -2.41 12.40 -4.57
C GLN A 380 -2.62 11.15 -5.43
N LEU A 381 -1.96 11.04 -6.59
CA LEU A 381 -2.04 9.86 -7.44
C LEU A 381 -1.52 8.64 -6.69
N ASP A 382 -2.13 7.49 -6.91
CA ASP A 382 -1.58 6.24 -6.40
C ASP A 382 -0.31 5.84 -7.17
N PHE A 383 0.45 4.87 -6.64
CA PHE A 383 1.70 4.48 -7.28
C PHE A 383 1.53 3.94 -8.71
N THR A 384 0.41 3.28 -9.03
CA THR A 384 0.16 2.79 -10.39
C THR A 384 -0.01 3.95 -11.37
N ALA A 385 -0.81 4.96 -11.02
CA ALA A 385 -0.98 6.17 -11.82
C ALA A 385 0.33 6.97 -11.96
N ILE A 386 1.15 7.05 -10.90
CA ILE A 386 2.47 7.69 -10.95
C ILE A 386 3.38 7.00 -11.97
N LYS A 387 3.43 5.65 -12.01
CA LYS A 387 4.23 4.92 -12.99
C LYS A 387 3.80 5.17 -14.43
N ILE A 388 2.49 5.30 -14.66
CA ILE A 388 1.96 5.65 -15.99
C ILE A 388 2.40 7.06 -16.38
N LEU A 389 2.32 8.01 -15.45
CA LEU A 389 2.76 9.38 -15.65
C LEU A 389 4.27 9.47 -15.93
N GLU A 390 5.08 8.76 -15.15
CA GLU A 390 6.54 8.64 -15.35
C GLU A 390 6.86 8.06 -16.73
N HIS A 391 6.13 7.03 -17.16
CA HIS A 391 6.31 6.43 -18.49
C HIS A 391 5.99 7.42 -19.63
N ILE A 392 4.94 8.22 -19.49
CA ILE A 392 4.62 9.30 -20.46
C ILE A 392 5.79 10.30 -20.53
N VAL A 393 6.29 10.75 -19.38
CA VAL A 393 7.40 11.71 -19.35
C VAL A 393 8.68 11.09 -19.93
N ASN A 394 8.95 9.81 -19.66
CA ASN A 394 10.10 9.11 -20.22
C ASN A 394 10.03 9.01 -21.75
N ILE A 395 8.85 8.77 -22.34
CA ILE A 395 8.67 8.81 -23.80
C ILE A 395 9.08 10.18 -24.35
N ILE A 396 8.68 11.26 -23.68
CA ILE A 396 9.01 12.64 -24.08
C ILE A 396 10.52 12.87 -24.02
N VAL A 397 11.15 12.51 -22.90
CA VAL A 397 12.59 12.65 -22.68
C VAL A 397 13.40 11.85 -23.70
N SER A 398 13.07 10.57 -23.90
CA SER A 398 13.75 9.72 -24.88
C SER A 398 13.67 10.30 -26.29
N ARG A 399 12.51 10.82 -26.69
CA ARG A 399 12.34 11.43 -28.02
C ARG A 399 13.13 12.72 -28.19
N LEU A 400 13.25 13.55 -27.16
CA LEU A 400 14.01 14.79 -27.20
C LEU A 400 15.52 14.57 -27.29
N TYR A 401 16.06 13.62 -26.51
CA TYR A 401 17.49 13.52 -26.30
C TYR A 401 18.15 12.34 -27.00
N ALA A 402 17.44 11.23 -27.24
CA ALA A 402 18.00 10.04 -27.86
C ALA A 402 17.65 9.89 -29.34
N GLY A 403 16.66 10.62 -29.86
CA GLY A 403 16.18 10.50 -31.24
C GLY A 403 15.51 9.13 -31.55
N GLU A 404 15.51 8.20 -30.61
CA GLU A 404 14.91 6.88 -30.73
C GLU A 404 13.55 6.83 -30.04
N ILE A 405 12.58 6.22 -30.72
CA ILE A 405 11.33 5.78 -30.13
C ILE A 405 11.64 4.44 -29.47
N PHE A 406 12.03 4.45 -28.19
CA PHE A 406 11.98 3.23 -27.38
C PHE A 406 10.61 2.59 -27.61
N MET A 407 10.61 1.27 -27.88
CA MET A 407 9.40 0.45 -28.03
C MET A 407 8.30 0.98 -27.13
N LEU A 408 7.31 1.66 -27.73
CA LEU A 408 6.17 2.22 -27.01
C LEU A 408 5.45 1.04 -26.39
N LYS A 409 5.80 0.70 -25.15
CA LYS A 409 4.89 -0.06 -24.32
C LYS A 409 3.67 0.83 -24.18
N ASP A 410 2.54 0.29 -24.64
CA ASP A 410 1.25 0.92 -24.43
C ASP A 410 1.12 1.28 -22.94
N PHE A 411 0.77 2.53 -22.68
CA PHE A 411 0.37 2.97 -21.35
C PHE A 411 -1.15 3.05 -21.28
N ASP A 412 -1.68 2.67 -20.12
CA ASP A 412 -3.11 2.52 -19.89
C ASP A 412 -3.71 3.76 -19.20
N LEU A 413 -4.12 4.74 -20.02
CA LEU A 413 -4.84 5.91 -19.52
C LEU A 413 -6.21 5.55 -18.90
N THR A 414 -6.76 4.37 -19.20
CA THR A 414 -8.02 3.90 -18.61
C THR A 414 -7.90 3.77 -17.11
N TYR A 415 -6.77 3.25 -16.63
CA TYR A 415 -6.49 3.12 -15.21
C TYR A 415 -6.53 4.49 -14.50
N ILE A 416 -5.82 5.49 -15.04
CA ILE A 416 -5.82 6.85 -14.45
C ILE A 416 -7.26 7.40 -14.45
N LYS A 417 -8.00 7.26 -15.55
CA LYS A 417 -9.39 7.74 -15.63
C LYS A 417 -10.28 7.08 -14.57
N MET A 418 -10.16 5.77 -14.39
CA MET A 418 -10.90 5.04 -13.35
C MET A 418 -10.51 5.51 -11.95
N PHE A 419 -9.22 5.70 -11.70
CA PHE A 419 -8.70 6.18 -10.42
C PHE A 419 -9.24 7.58 -10.08
N LEU A 420 -9.14 8.54 -11.01
CA LEU A 420 -9.62 9.92 -10.80
C LEU A 420 -11.14 9.97 -10.60
N ASN A 421 -11.92 9.11 -11.26
CA ASN A 421 -13.37 9.05 -11.04
C ASN A 421 -13.76 8.47 -9.67
N TYR A 422 -12.90 7.66 -9.05
CA TYR A 422 -13.19 6.98 -7.79
C TYR A 422 -12.90 7.82 -6.55
N TYR A 423 -11.93 8.73 -6.67
CA TYR A 423 -11.55 9.66 -5.61
C TYR A 423 -12.00 11.07 -6.03
N PRO A 424 -13.06 11.63 -5.41
CA PRO A 424 -13.47 13.00 -5.74
C PRO A 424 -12.35 13.99 -5.42
N ALA A 425 -12.18 14.98 -6.30
CA ALA A 425 -11.19 16.05 -6.19
C ALA A 425 -11.33 16.87 -4.89
#